data_AF-A0A2S9FCV9-F1
#
_entry.id   AF-A0A2S9FCV9-F1
#
_cell.length_a   1.000
_cell.length_b   1.000
_cell.length_c   1.000
_cell.angle_alpha   90.00
_cell.angle_beta   90.00
_cell.angle_gamma   90.00
#
_symmetry.space_group_name_H-M   'P 1'
#
loop_
_entity.id
_entity.type
_entity.pdbx_description
1 polymer ?
#
loop_
_entity_poly.entity_id
_entity_poly.type
_entity_poly.pdbx_seq_one_letter_code
_entity_poly.pdbx_strand_id
1 'polypeptide(L)'
;GGDNTDAIYYMCPVDPARRYRISGNRGDSVYFSMTAYNEPSPGAWSDRIVAILRDDDLDIDDDGNFTFDFGPEPDAAVLMTRDYQADPLVGRPVTWTIEALDPPGPFRHGEAETAAALRASAAWLRTMFAIVPLAVGVKNTDAHGLGHETAMAANDFADPYQVPDANFGWSARDACYAYGSFDLAEDEALVVTHRPPGCRFWNLVVWNQFMAVPGVSDARSSLNGFTAVPNSDGSVTVVVSRGTTDHPNSLTTLDYPRGNLAFRWFLADAVPARPEVRLVKVAAAPTAVT
;
A
#
# COMPACT_ATOMS: atom_id res chain seq x y z
N GLY A 1 -3.09 -7.55 -3.55
CA GLY A 1 -2.77 -6.61 -4.64
C GLY A 1 -2.58 -5.22 -4.05
N GLY A 2 -1.89 -4.34 -4.77
CA GLY A 2 -1.62 -2.98 -4.32
C GLY A 2 -0.35 -2.88 -3.50
N ASP A 3 0.74 -3.43 -4.04
CA ASP A 3 2.05 -3.33 -3.45
C ASP A 3 2.51 -1.88 -3.35
N ASN A 4 3.40 -1.64 -2.40
CA ASN A 4 3.93 -0.34 -2.10
C ASN A 4 5.44 -0.38 -2.23
N THR A 5 6.00 0.50 -3.06
CA THR A 5 7.44 0.65 -3.30
C THR A 5 8.24 0.92 -2.06
N ASP A 6 7.65 1.64 -1.09
CA ASP A 6 8.33 2.07 0.13
C ASP A 6 8.19 1.07 1.27
N ALA A 7 7.49 -0.05 1.09
CA ALA A 7 7.20 -1.00 2.15
C ALA A 7 7.75 -2.39 1.87
N ILE A 8 8.44 -2.94 2.87
CA ILE A 8 8.92 -4.31 2.91
C ILE A 8 7.91 -5.15 3.69
N TYR A 9 7.40 -6.20 3.04
CA TYR A 9 6.39 -7.08 3.61
C TYR A 9 6.98 -8.46 3.89
N TYR A 10 6.72 -8.98 5.09
CA TYR A 10 6.89 -10.39 5.40
C TYR A 10 5.57 -10.96 5.89
N MET A 11 5.37 -12.26 5.64
CA MET A 11 4.23 -12.99 6.17
C MET A 11 4.66 -14.31 6.77
N CYS A 12 4.05 -14.66 7.90
CA CYS A 12 4.28 -15.93 8.60
C CYS A 12 2.94 -16.49 9.09
N PRO A 13 2.43 -17.59 8.50
CA PRO A 13 1.28 -18.29 9.04
C PRO A 13 1.53 -18.72 10.49
N VAL A 14 0.52 -18.58 11.34
CA VAL A 14 0.58 -18.94 12.76
C VAL A 14 -0.60 -19.84 13.13
N ASP A 15 -0.40 -20.65 14.17
CA ASP A 15 -1.43 -21.48 14.78
C ASP A 15 -2.08 -20.68 15.92
N PRO A 16 -3.39 -20.39 15.87
CA PRO A 16 -4.06 -19.54 16.86
C PRO A 16 -4.03 -20.13 18.28
N ALA A 17 -3.76 -21.44 18.42
CA ALA A 17 -3.65 -22.11 19.72
C ALA A 17 -2.23 -22.06 20.32
N ARG A 18 -1.23 -21.55 19.60
CA ARG A 18 0.18 -21.59 20.00
C ARG A 18 0.70 -20.23 20.47
N ARG A 19 1.83 -20.31 21.18
CA ARG A 19 2.60 -19.15 21.61
C ARG A 19 3.89 -19.05 20.83
N TYR A 20 4.29 -17.82 20.55
CA TYR A 20 5.45 -17.48 19.76
C TYR A 20 6.27 -16.43 20.47
N ARG A 21 7.60 -16.50 20.33
CA ARG A 21 8.50 -15.40 20.62
C ARG A 21 8.96 -14.79 19.31
N ILE A 22 8.81 -13.48 19.21
CA ILE A 22 9.28 -12.71 18.08
C ILE A 22 10.42 -11.82 18.58
N SER A 23 11.50 -11.75 17.82
CA SER A 23 12.65 -10.91 18.14
C SER A 23 13.26 -10.34 16.87
N GLY A 24 13.88 -9.17 16.96
CA GLY A 24 14.36 -8.50 15.76
C GLY A 24 15.08 -7.20 16.04
N ASN A 25 15.35 -6.46 14.97
CA ASN A 25 15.90 -5.11 15.01
C ASN A 25 15.09 -4.20 14.08
N ARG A 26 14.76 -3.00 14.57
CA ARG A 26 13.88 -2.04 13.88
C ARG A 26 14.49 -1.43 12.61
N GLY A 27 15.79 -1.60 12.40
CA GLY A 27 16.50 -1.00 11.27
C GLY A 27 16.28 0.52 11.20
N ASP A 28 16.06 1.02 10.00
CA ASP A 28 15.79 2.43 9.72
C ASP A 28 14.31 2.68 9.39
N SER A 29 13.43 1.77 9.80
CA SER A 29 11.99 1.90 9.58
C SER A 29 11.45 3.20 10.14
N VAL A 30 10.65 3.88 9.32
CA VAL A 30 9.89 5.08 9.72
C VAL A 30 8.48 4.74 10.17
N TYR A 31 8.01 3.53 9.82
CA TYR A 31 6.79 2.95 10.38
C TYR A 31 6.87 1.44 10.26
N PHE A 32 6.85 0.75 11.40
CA PHE A 32 6.75 -0.70 11.46
C PHE A 32 5.45 -1.14 12.11
N SER A 33 4.81 -2.14 11.51
CA SER A 33 3.70 -2.85 12.13
C SER A 33 3.75 -4.34 11.85
N MET A 34 3.27 -5.11 12.81
CA MET A 34 2.97 -6.52 12.68
C MET A 34 1.50 -6.73 12.98
N THR A 35 0.76 -7.13 11.95
CA THR A 35 -0.69 -7.29 12.02
C THR A 35 -1.05 -8.76 11.91
N ALA A 36 -1.81 -9.25 12.89
CA ALA A 36 -2.43 -10.57 12.82
C ALA A 36 -3.76 -10.45 12.07
N TYR A 37 -3.95 -11.32 11.08
CA TYR A 37 -5.17 -11.39 10.29
C TYR A 37 -5.81 -12.75 10.42
N ASN A 38 -7.14 -12.79 10.29
CA ASN A 38 -7.89 -14.04 10.24
C ASN A 38 -7.89 -14.68 8.85
N GLU A 39 -8.33 -15.93 8.81
CA GLU A 39 -8.69 -16.63 7.59
C GLU A 39 -10.08 -17.27 7.79
N PRO A 40 -11.17 -16.68 7.24
CA PRO A 40 -12.54 -17.18 7.48
C PRO A 40 -12.76 -18.63 7.02
N SER A 41 -12.04 -19.04 5.97
CA SER A 41 -11.99 -20.42 5.48
C SER A 41 -10.72 -20.61 4.65
N PRO A 42 -10.20 -21.84 4.47
CA PRO A 42 -8.94 -22.08 3.77
C PRO A 42 -8.88 -21.42 2.38
N GLY A 43 -7.93 -20.51 2.18
CA GLY A 43 -7.73 -19.75 0.95
C GLY A 43 -8.61 -18.51 0.79
N ALA A 44 -9.50 -18.23 1.76
CA ALA A 44 -10.25 -16.99 1.78
C ALA A 44 -9.34 -15.82 2.15
N TRP A 45 -9.67 -14.64 1.63
CA TRP A 45 -9.03 -13.43 2.12
C TRP A 45 -9.49 -13.14 3.55
N SER A 46 -8.59 -12.52 4.31
CA SER A 46 -8.96 -11.96 5.60
C SER A 46 -10.06 -10.92 5.42
N ASP A 47 -11.02 -10.94 6.34
CA ASP A 47 -12.07 -9.94 6.47
C ASP A 47 -11.98 -9.17 7.80
N ARG A 48 -10.94 -9.46 8.61
CA ARG A 48 -10.77 -8.88 9.94
C ARG A 48 -9.31 -8.85 10.39
N ILE A 49 -8.92 -7.71 10.95
CA ILE A 49 -7.69 -7.56 11.74
C ILE A 49 -7.95 -8.13 13.13
N VAL A 50 -7.14 -9.12 13.53
CA VAL A 50 -7.25 -9.79 14.84
C VAL A 50 -6.48 -9.01 15.90
N ALA A 51 -5.23 -8.66 15.59
CA ALA A 51 -4.36 -7.89 16.46
C ALA A 51 -3.41 -7.03 15.62
N ILE A 52 -2.91 -5.95 16.23
CA ILE A 52 -1.88 -5.11 15.62
C ILE A 52 -0.90 -4.67 16.70
N LEU A 53 0.38 -4.81 16.40
CA LEU A 53 1.49 -4.27 17.17
C LEU A 53 2.26 -3.33 16.27
N ARG A 54 2.50 -2.10 16.72
CA ARG A 54 3.31 -1.12 16.01
C ARG A 54 4.62 -0.91 16.74
N ASP A 55 5.57 -0.29 16.06
CA ASP A 55 6.83 0.18 16.66
C ASP A 55 6.64 0.92 17.99
N ASP A 56 5.66 1.81 18.11
CA ASP A 56 5.38 2.53 19.37
C ASP A 56 4.92 1.63 20.53
N ASP A 57 4.43 0.43 20.23
CA ASP A 57 3.95 -0.54 21.22
C ASP A 57 5.08 -1.49 21.67
N LEU A 58 6.26 -1.42 21.03
CA LEU A 58 7.41 -2.28 21.32
C LEU A 58 8.40 -1.61 22.28
N ASP A 59 8.94 -2.41 23.20
CA ASP A 59 10.13 -2.02 23.94
C ASP A 59 11.35 -2.25 23.05
N ILE A 60 11.94 -1.16 22.57
CA ILE A 60 13.08 -1.17 21.66
C ILE A 60 14.29 -0.57 22.38
N ASP A 61 15.38 -1.33 22.47
CA ASP A 61 16.61 -0.89 23.13
C ASP A 61 17.38 0.16 22.30
N ASP A 62 18.45 0.72 22.91
CA ASP A 62 19.30 1.74 22.28
C ASP A 62 19.99 1.23 20.99
N ASP A 63 20.17 -0.09 20.85
CA ASP A 63 20.73 -0.75 19.66
C ASP A 63 19.65 -1.05 18.60
N GLY A 64 18.38 -0.76 18.90
CA GLY A 64 17.24 -0.95 18.01
C GLY A 64 16.62 -2.35 18.07
N ASN A 65 17.01 -3.19 19.01
CA ASN A 65 16.50 -4.56 19.13
C ASN A 65 15.18 -4.59 19.90
N PHE A 66 14.32 -5.54 19.53
CA PHE A 66 13.05 -5.79 20.21
C PHE A 66 12.81 -7.28 20.41
N THR A 67 12.07 -7.61 21.46
CA THR A 67 11.55 -8.96 21.71
C THR A 67 10.17 -8.86 22.34
N PHE A 68 9.23 -9.68 21.88
CA PHE A 68 7.93 -9.83 22.53
C PHE A 68 7.32 -11.22 22.27
N ASP A 69 6.37 -11.61 23.12
CA ASP A 69 5.63 -12.86 22.96
C ASP A 69 4.26 -12.58 22.31
N PHE A 70 3.82 -13.49 21.44
CA PHE A 70 2.52 -13.43 20.77
C PHE A 70 1.75 -14.74 21.00
N GLY A 71 0.46 -14.62 21.27
CA GLY A 71 -0.47 -15.74 21.40
C GLY A 71 -0.52 -16.41 22.78
N PRO A 72 -1.40 -17.42 22.97
CA PRO A 72 -2.37 -17.90 21.99
C PRO A 72 -3.38 -16.81 21.64
N GLU A 73 -3.63 -16.62 20.35
CA GLU A 73 -4.50 -15.55 19.83
C GLU A 73 -5.56 -16.20 18.94
N PRO A 74 -6.79 -16.39 19.44
CA PRO A 74 -7.87 -16.96 18.66
C PRO A 74 -8.06 -16.23 17.32
N ASP A 75 -8.35 -17.02 16.28
CA ASP A 75 -8.58 -16.54 14.90
C ASP A 75 -7.36 -15.92 14.18
N ALA A 76 -6.19 -15.77 14.82
CA ALA A 76 -4.98 -15.34 14.13
C ALA A 76 -4.45 -16.47 13.22
N ALA A 77 -4.54 -16.27 11.90
CA ALA A 77 -4.08 -17.24 10.91
C ALA A 77 -2.67 -16.91 10.35
N VAL A 78 -2.31 -15.62 10.33
CA VAL A 78 -1.03 -15.16 9.80
C VAL A 78 -0.64 -13.81 10.42
N LEU A 79 0.65 -13.67 10.67
CA LEU A 79 1.28 -12.39 10.97
C LEU A 79 1.81 -11.80 9.67
N MET A 80 1.42 -10.57 9.35
CA MET A 80 1.95 -9.83 8.21
C MET A 80 2.60 -8.54 8.70
N THR A 81 3.85 -8.32 8.33
CA THR A 81 4.55 -7.08 8.66
C THR A 81 4.47 -6.07 7.54
N ARG A 82 4.51 -4.80 7.93
CA ARG A 82 4.76 -3.68 7.04
C ARG A 82 5.88 -2.87 7.64
N ASP A 83 7.00 -2.82 6.92
CA ASP A 83 8.15 -1.99 7.24
C ASP A 83 8.25 -0.91 6.17
N TYR A 84 7.83 0.30 6.52
CA TYR A 84 7.93 1.46 5.65
C TYR A 84 9.27 2.17 5.85
N GLN A 85 9.95 2.44 4.74
CA GLN A 85 11.26 3.06 4.70
C GLN A 85 11.17 4.48 4.14
N ALA A 86 11.97 5.41 4.67
CA ALA A 86 12.10 6.75 4.08
C ALA A 86 12.67 6.68 2.66
N ASP A 87 13.69 5.82 2.48
CA ASP A 87 14.24 5.43 1.20
C ASP A 87 14.55 3.92 1.21
N PRO A 88 13.72 3.08 0.54
CA PRO A 88 13.87 1.63 0.56
C PRO A 88 15.14 1.13 -0.16
N LEU A 89 15.82 1.97 -0.96
CA LEU A 89 17.03 1.58 -1.68
C LEU A 89 18.28 1.61 -0.79
N VAL A 90 18.25 2.39 0.30
CA VAL A 90 19.42 2.60 1.18
C VAL A 90 19.13 2.33 2.64
N GLY A 91 17.86 2.36 3.07
CA GLY A 91 17.46 2.09 4.45
C GLY A 91 17.70 0.64 4.86
N ARG A 92 18.07 0.42 6.13
CA ARG A 92 18.18 -0.92 6.69
C ARG A 92 16.77 -1.44 7.00
N PRO A 93 16.33 -2.56 6.39
CA PRO A 93 15.04 -3.15 6.68
C PRO A 93 14.94 -3.59 8.13
N VAL A 94 13.71 -3.67 8.62
CA VAL A 94 13.40 -4.42 9.84
C VAL A 94 13.77 -5.89 9.61
N THR A 95 14.52 -6.45 10.55
CA THR A 95 14.80 -7.88 10.58
C THR A 95 14.08 -8.49 11.76
N TRP A 96 13.50 -9.67 11.60
CA TRP A 96 12.87 -10.38 12.71
C TRP A 96 12.86 -11.88 12.47
N THR A 97 12.81 -12.62 13.57
CA THR A 97 12.64 -14.06 13.64
C THR A 97 11.44 -14.38 14.52
N ILE A 98 10.84 -15.56 14.29
CA ILE A 98 9.73 -16.08 15.08
C ILE A 98 10.01 -17.52 15.47
N GLU A 99 9.82 -17.81 16.75
CA GLU A 99 10.04 -19.13 17.33
C GLU A 99 8.78 -19.57 18.08
N ALA A 100 8.29 -20.78 17.81
CA ALA A 100 7.22 -21.36 18.62
C ALA A 100 7.77 -21.76 19.99
N LEU A 101 7.08 -21.37 21.07
CA LEU A 101 7.50 -21.69 22.44
C LEU A 101 7.23 -23.13 22.84
N ASP A 102 6.33 -23.80 22.11
CA ASP A 102 5.96 -25.19 22.30
C ASP A 102 6.40 -26.02 21.07
N PRO A 103 6.91 -27.26 21.24
CA PRO A 103 7.42 -28.05 20.13
C PRO A 103 6.36 -28.29 19.04
N PRO A 104 6.76 -28.37 17.75
CA PRO A 104 5.82 -28.64 16.69
C PRO A 104 5.20 -30.03 16.85
N GLY A 105 3.93 -30.15 16.47
CA GLY A 105 3.35 -31.47 16.22
C GLY A 105 4.02 -32.13 15.00
N PRO A 106 3.86 -33.45 14.81
CA PRO A 106 4.36 -34.11 13.61
C PRO A 106 3.71 -33.52 12.36
N PHE A 107 4.52 -33.24 11.34
CA PHE A 107 4.04 -32.79 10.04
C PHE A 107 3.25 -33.93 9.37
N ARG A 108 2.11 -33.60 8.75
CA ARG A 108 1.28 -34.57 8.01
C ARG A 108 1.37 -34.28 6.51
N HIS A 109 1.90 -35.23 5.75
CA HIS A 109 1.80 -35.24 4.29
C HIS A 109 0.83 -36.35 3.88
N GLY A 110 -0.19 -36.00 3.11
CA GLY A 110 -1.17 -36.94 2.60
C GLY A 110 -1.97 -36.36 1.44
N GLU A 111 -2.70 -37.23 0.75
CA GLU A 111 -3.55 -36.84 -0.39
C GLU A 111 -4.63 -35.84 0.03
N ALA A 112 -5.22 -36.03 1.22
CA ALA A 112 -6.28 -35.17 1.74
C ALA A 112 -5.75 -33.75 2.05
N GLU A 113 -4.62 -33.66 2.75
CA GLU A 113 -3.97 -32.38 3.09
C GLU A 113 -3.50 -31.65 1.83
N THR A 114 -2.92 -32.37 0.87
CA THR A 114 -2.50 -31.80 -0.42
C THR A 114 -3.69 -31.28 -1.21
N ALA A 115 -4.77 -32.06 -1.29
CA ALA A 115 -5.99 -31.64 -1.99
C ALA A 115 -6.63 -30.42 -1.31
N ALA A 116 -6.62 -30.33 0.03
CA ALA A 116 -7.10 -29.17 0.76
C ALA A 116 -6.26 -27.91 0.44
N ALA A 117 -4.92 -28.02 0.48
CA ALA A 117 -4.02 -26.91 0.13
C ALA A 117 -4.22 -26.42 -1.31
N LEU A 118 -4.35 -27.33 -2.28
CA LEU A 118 -4.62 -26.96 -3.67
C LEU A 118 -5.98 -26.24 -3.84
N ARG A 119 -7.01 -26.67 -3.12
CA ARG A 119 -8.33 -26.00 -3.13
C ARG A 119 -8.26 -24.61 -2.50
N ALA A 120 -7.50 -24.45 -1.41
CA ALA A 120 -7.27 -23.16 -0.77
C ALA A 120 -6.55 -22.20 -1.73
N SER A 121 -5.46 -22.63 -2.38
CA SER A 121 -4.77 -21.82 -3.40
C SER A 121 -5.70 -21.41 -4.54
N ALA A 122 -6.55 -22.34 -5.03
CA ALA A 122 -7.52 -22.03 -6.06
C ALA A 122 -8.61 -21.05 -5.60
N ALA A 123 -9.04 -21.11 -4.33
CA ALA A 123 -9.98 -20.15 -3.75
C ALA A 123 -9.36 -18.75 -3.69
N TRP A 124 -8.12 -18.64 -3.22
CA TRP A 124 -7.40 -17.38 -3.16
C TRP A 124 -7.24 -16.73 -4.54
N LEU A 125 -6.86 -17.53 -5.55
CA LEU A 125 -6.72 -17.06 -6.94
C LEU A 125 -8.06 -16.59 -7.51
N ARG A 126 -9.17 -17.31 -7.26
CA ARG A 126 -10.51 -16.88 -7.71
C ARG A 126 -10.88 -15.52 -7.14
N THR A 127 -10.60 -15.27 -5.86
CA THR A 127 -10.84 -13.96 -5.23
C THR A 127 -9.98 -12.87 -5.84
N MET A 128 -8.68 -13.11 -6.06
CA MET A 128 -7.80 -12.16 -6.74
C MET A 128 -8.34 -11.79 -8.13
N PHE A 129 -8.71 -12.77 -8.96
CA PHE A 129 -9.23 -12.53 -10.31
C PHE A 129 -10.64 -11.94 -10.36
N ALA A 130 -11.39 -11.96 -9.26
CA ALA A 130 -12.65 -11.23 -9.15
C ALA A 130 -12.43 -9.72 -8.90
N ILE A 131 -11.23 -9.33 -8.46
CA ILE A 131 -10.88 -7.95 -8.11
C ILE A 131 -10.12 -7.27 -9.25
N VAL A 132 -9.12 -7.95 -9.83
CA VAL A 132 -8.28 -7.40 -10.90
C VAL A 132 -8.72 -7.88 -12.29
N PRO A 133 -8.62 -7.05 -13.34
CA PRO A 133 -8.09 -5.68 -13.32
C PRO A 133 -9.04 -4.67 -12.65
N LEU A 134 -8.48 -3.73 -11.90
CA LEU A 134 -9.21 -2.59 -11.38
C LEU A 134 -9.77 -1.76 -12.54
N ALA A 135 -10.98 -1.25 -12.32
CA ALA A 135 -11.58 -0.29 -13.22
C ALA A 135 -10.75 1.00 -13.24
N VAL A 136 -10.50 1.51 -14.44
CA VAL A 136 -10.05 2.88 -14.68
C VAL A 136 -11.31 3.72 -14.89
N GLY A 137 -11.34 4.93 -14.35
CA GLY A 137 -12.46 5.84 -14.57
C GLY A 137 -12.69 6.12 -16.05
N VAL A 138 -13.82 6.72 -16.39
CA VAL A 138 -14.11 7.10 -17.78
C VAL A 138 -13.55 8.49 -18.03
N LYS A 139 -12.75 8.66 -19.09
CA LYS A 139 -12.32 9.98 -19.55
C LYS A 139 -13.54 10.71 -20.14
N ASN A 140 -14.14 11.60 -19.36
CA ASN A 140 -15.32 12.34 -19.81
C ASN A 140 -14.88 13.55 -20.65
N THR A 141 -14.99 13.43 -21.98
CA THR A 141 -14.71 14.54 -22.90
C THR A 141 -15.87 15.53 -23.02
N ASP A 142 -17.06 15.17 -22.52
CA ASP A 142 -18.29 15.93 -22.66
C ASP A 142 -18.84 16.35 -21.29
N ALA A 143 -18.31 17.46 -20.75
CA ALA A 143 -18.87 18.09 -19.56
C ALA A 143 -20.32 18.64 -19.78
N HIS A 144 -20.90 18.54 -20.98
CA HIS A 144 -22.11 19.27 -21.38
C HIS A 144 -23.19 18.40 -22.09
N GLY A 145 -23.44 17.18 -21.63
CA GLY A 145 -24.42 16.29 -22.26
C GLY A 145 -25.79 16.24 -21.60
N LEU A 146 -25.87 15.70 -20.38
CA LEU A 146 -27.15 15.18 -19.86
C LEU A 146 -27.34 15.31 -18.34
N GLY A 147 -26.48 16.06 -17.63
CA GLY A 147 -26.64 16.30 -16.18
C GLY A 147 -26.49 15.06 -15.29
N HIS A 148 -26.00 13.94 -15.84
CA HIS A 148 -25.64 12.74 -15.09
C HIS A 148 -24.12 12.71 -14.93
N GLU A 149 -23.63 12.98 -13.71
CA GLU A 149 -22.22 12.77 -13.37
C GLU A 149 -21.96 11.27 -13.26
N THR A 150 -21.06 10.75 -14.09
CA THR A 150 -20.53 9.39 -13.90
C THR A 150 -19.65 9.41 -12.65
N ALA A 151 -19.99 8.62 -11.63
CA ALA A 151 -19.33 8.64 -10.32
C ALA A 151 -17.81 8.28 -10.33
N MET A 152 -17.26 7.83 -11.47
CA MET A 152 -15.84 7.49 -11.60
C MET A 152 -15.23 8.13 -12.86
N ALA A 153 -14.74 9.36 -12.71
CA ALA A 153 -13.96 10.04 -13.75
C ALA A 153 -12.52 9.50 -13.79
N ALA A 154 -11.95 9.37 -14.99
CA ALA A 154 -10.49 9.18 -15.13
C ALA A 154 -9.74 10.46 -14.78
N ASN A 155 -8.45 10.33 -14.48
CA ASN A 155 -7.55 11.46 -14.17
C ASN A 155 -7.97 12.24 -12.92
N ASP A 156 -8.54 11.52 -11.94
CA ASP A 156 -9.05 12.08 -10.70
C ASP A 156 -8.94 11.06 -9.54
N PHE A 157 -9.13 11.55 -8.31
CA PHE A 157 -9.12 10.76 -7.08
C PHE A 157 -10.52 10.66 -6.48
N ALA A 158 -10.84 9.53 -5.86
CA ALA A 158 -11.94 9.44 -4.91
C ALA A 158 -11.60 10.20 -3.61
N ASP A 159 -12.63 10.49 -2.81
CA ASP A 159 -12.42 11.11 -1.51
C ASP A 159 -11.58 10.21 -0.59
N PRO A 160 -10.61 10.76 0.16
CA PRO A 160 -9.83 9.99 1.12
C PRO A 160 -10.72 9.37 2.20
N TYR A 161 -10.38 8.15 2.64
CA TYR A 161 -11.11 7.45 3.69
C TYR A 161 -10.17 6.76 4.67
N GLN A 162 -10.53 6.77 5.96
CA GLN A 162 -9.85 5.99 6.99
C GLN A 162 -10.25 4.52 6.88
N VAL A 163 -9.29 3.59 6.96
CA VAL A 163 -9.62 2.16 6.95
C VAL A 163 -10.46 1.80 8.18
N PRO A 164 -11.65 1.21 7.99
CA PRO A 164 -12.49 0.77 9.11
C PRO A 164 -11.94 -0.51 9.76
N ASP A 165 -12.43 -0.82 10.97
CA ASP A 165 -12.01 -2.01 11.73
C ASP A 165 -12.36 -3.33 11.03
N ALA A 166 -13.53 -3.38 10.36
CA ALA A 166 -13.92 -4.48 9.49
C ALA A 166 -13.52 -4.11 8.06
N ASN A 167 -12.46 -4.73 7.55
CA ASN A 167 -11.95 -4.47 6.22
C ASN A 167 -11.70 -5.78 5.48
N PHE A 168 -12.33 -5.91 4.32
CA PHE A 168 -12.06 -7.00 3.41
C PHE A 168 -10.70 -6.77 2.72
N GLY A 169 -9.80 -7.73 2.89
CA GLY A 169 -8.44 -7.64 2.39
C GLY A 169 -7.44 -7.03 3.37
N TRP A 170 -6.18 -7.11 2.98
CA TRP A 170 -5.02 -6.86 3.82
C TRP A 170 -4.68 -5.36 3.92
N SER A 171 -5.67 -4.48 4.11
CA SER A 171 -5.41 -3.05 4.32
C SER A 171 -4.88 -2.81 5.74
N ALA A 172 -4.03 -1.79 5.90
CA ALA A 172 -3.54 -1.39 7.22
C ALA A 172 -4.59 -0.48 7.89
N ARG A 173 -5.00 -0.81 9.11
CA ARG A 173 -5.93 0.02 9.91
C ARG A 173 -5.39 1.43 10.13
N ASP A 174 -4.07 1.54 10.30
CA ASP A 174 -3.39 2.82 10.57
C ASP A 174 -3.27 3.72 9.34
N ALA A 175 -3.74 3.27 8.17
CA ALA A 175 -3.66 4.04 6.94
C ALA A 175 -5.01 4.67 6.57
N CYS A 176 -4.93 5.92 6.10
CA CYS A 176 -5.93 6.53 5.27
C CYS A 176 -5.52 6.35 3.79
N TYR A 177 -6.49 6.09 2.91
CA TYR A 177 -6.25 5.88 1.48
C TYR A 177 -7.04 6.88 0.65
N ALA A 178 -6.50 7.24 -0.51
CA ALA A 178 -7.26 7.79 -1.62
C ALA A 178 -6.83 7.11 -2.92
N TYR A 179 -7.79 6.54 -3.63
CA TYR A 179 -7.53 5.90 -4.91
C TYR A 179 -7.94 6.81 -6.05
N GLY A 180 -7.08 6.88 -7.06
CA GLY A 180 -7.35 7.58 -8.30
C GLY A 180 -7.08 6.69 -9.50
N SER A 181 -7.33 7.23 -10.68
CA SER A 181 -6.99 6.57 -11.94
C SER A 181 -6.43 7.57 -12.94
N PHE A 182 -5.65 7.07 -13.90
CA PHE A 182 -5.13 7.88 -14.99
C PHE A 182 -5.47 7.25 -16.35
N ASP A 183 -5.70 8.11 -17.34
CA ASP A 183 -5.86 7.80 -18.76
C ASP A 183 -5.23 8.95 -19.56
N LEU A 184 -3.97 8.75 -19.98
CA LEU A 184 -3.07 9.76 -20.51
C LEU A 184 -2.67 9.45 -21.97
N ALA A 185 -2.87 10.42 -22.85
CA ALA A 185 -2.21 10.44 -24.15
C ALA A 185 -0.70 10.66 -23.99
N GLU A 186 0.07 10.42 -25.06
CA GLU A 186 1.54 10.59 -25.06
C GLU A 186 2.01 11.99 -24.70
N ASP A 187 1.22 13.01 -25.06
CA ASP A 187 1.53 14.41 -24.81
C ASP A 187 0.78 15.00 -23.60
N GLU A 188 0.15 14.17 -22.77
CA GLU A 188 -0.59 14.58 -21.57
C GLU A 188 0.18 14.24 -20.28
N ALA A 189 0.00 15.11 -19.28
CA ALA A 189 0.44 14.88 -17.91
C ALA A 189 -0.69 15.20 -16.93
N LEU A 190 -0.78 14.45 -15.85
CA LEU A 190 -1.64 14.73 -14.72
C LEU A 190 -0.83 15.45 -13.64
N VAL A 191 -1.15 16.72 -13.41
CA VAL A 191 -0.58 17.51 -12.31
C VAL A 191 -1.45 17.29 -11.08
N VAL A 192 -0.86 16.72 -10.03
CA VAL A 192 -1.52 16.43 -8.76
C VAL A 192 -0.93 17.35 -7.70
N THR A 193 -1.77 18.18 -7.06
CA THR A 193 -1.36 19.01 -5.92
C THR A 193 -1.99 18.44 -4.66
N HIS A 194 -1.14 18.15 -3.68
CA HIS A 194 -1.53 17.56 -2.41
C HIS A 194 -0.96 18.39 -1.26
N ARG A 195 -1.73 18.63 -0.21
CA ARG A 195 -1.23 19.19 1.05
C ARG A 195 -1.13 18.07 2.09
N PRO A 196 0.08 17.60 2.43
CA PRO A 196 0.25 16.55 3.42
C PRO A 196 -0.34 16.98 4.78
N PRO A 197 -1.13 16.12 5.45
CA PRO A 197 -1.50 16.34 6.84
C PRO A 197 -0.29 16.07 7.76
N GLY A 198 -0.43 16.39 9.04
CA GLY A 198 0.38 15.74 10.07
C GLY A 198 0.16 14.24 10.01
N CYS A 199 1.21 13.48 9.70
CA CYS A 199 1.20 12.03 9.59
C CYS A 199 2.63 11.49 9.73
N ARG A 200 2.77 10.21 10.06
CA ARG A 200 4.09 9.57 10.21
C ARG A 200 4.77 9.29 8.87
N PHE A 201 3.97 8.88 7.89
CA PHE A 201 4.43 8.57 6.55
C PHE A 201 3.30 8.82 5.56
N TRP A 202 3.65 9.30 4.36
CA TRP A 202 2.73 9.27 3.23
C TRP A 202 3.45 8.95 1.94
N ASN A 203 2.73 8.37 0.99
CA ASN A 203 3.23 8.24 -0.36
C ASN A 203 2.11 8.24 -1.41
N LEU A 204 2.53 8.44 -2.66
CA LEU A 204 1.75 8.28 -3.88
C LEU A 204 2.44 7.24 -4.76
N VAL A 205 1.70 6.22 -5.17
CA VAL A 205 2.20 5.12 -6.00
C VAL A 205 1.40 5.04 -7.30
N VAL A 206 2.11 4.84 -8.41
CA VAL A 206 1.53 4.50 -9.71
C VAL A 206 1.41 2.99 -9.86
N TRP A 207 0.22 2.54 -10.26
CA TRP A 207 -0.07 1.13 -10.54
C TRP A 207 -0.58 0.94 -11.95
N ASN A 208 -0.28 -0.22 -12.52
CA ASN A 208 -1.08 -0.73 -13.63
C ASN A 208 -2.46 -1.21 -13.12
N GLN A 209 -3.35 -1.60 -14.04
CA GLN A 209 -4.70 -2.06 -13.68
C GLN A 209 -4.72 -3.34 -12.82
N PHE A 210 -3.60 -4.04 -12.66
CA PHE A 210 -3.49 -5.23 -11.82
C PHE A 210 -2.98 -4.92 -10.41
N MET A 211 -2.97 -3.64 -10.03
CA MET A 211 -2.45 -3.17 -8.73
C MET A 211 -0.99 -3.56 -8.50
N ALA A 212 -0.20 -3.57 -9.57
CA ALA A 212 1.22 -3.85 -9.51
C ALA A 212 1.98 -2.56 -9.76
N VAL A 213 2.93 -2.24 -8.87
CA VAL A 213 3.96 -1.26 -9.16
C VAL A 213 4.79 -1.77 -10.33
N PRO A 214 5.07 -0.94 -11.33
CA PRO A 214 5.94 -1.37 -12.40
C PRO A 214 7.40 -1.33 -11.89
N GLY A 215 7.97 -2.51 -11.66
CA GLY A 215 9.22 -2.73 -10.93
C GLY A 215 10.49 -2.52 -11.78
N VAL A 216 10.81 -1.26 -12.06
CA VAL A 216 12.06 -0.88 -12.75
C VAL A 216 12.95 -0.04 -11.84
N SER A 217 14.26 -0.17 -11.99
CA SER A 217 15.25 0.56 -11.18
C SER A 217 15.69 1.88 -11.81
N ASP A 218 15.39 2.11 -13.09
CA ASP A 218 15.82 3.26 -13.87
C ASP A 218 14.73 4.34 -14.01
N ALA A 219 13.58 4.16 -13.34
CA ALA A 219 12.50 5.13 -13.37
C ALA A 219 11.77 5.22 -12.02
N ARG A 220 11.15 6.38 -11.81
CA ARG A 220 10.42 6.70 -10.57
C ARG A 220 8.92 6.63 -10.81
N SER A 221 8.26 5.63 -10.22
CA SER A 221 6.81 5.41 -10.28
C SER A 221 6.11 5.61 -8.93
N SER A 222 6.84 6.14 -7.93
CA SER A 222 6.30 6.51 -6.62
C SER A 222 7.04 7.68 -5.99
N LEU A 223 6.37 8.37 -5.07
CA LEU A 223 6.87 9.51 -4.32
C LEU A 223 6.41 9.40 -2.87
N ASN A 224 7.29 9.68 -1.91
CA ASN A 224 6.94 9.68 -0.48
C ASN A 224 7.30 11.01 0.20
N GLY A 225 6.83 11.18 1.43
CA GLY A 225 7.06 12.41 2.22
C GLY A 225 8.51 12.73 2.58
N PHE A 226 9.43 11.78 2.43
CA PHE A 226 10.85 11.96 2.71
C PHE A 226 11.64 12.36 1.45
N THR A 227 11.13 12.04 0.28
CA THR A 227 11.80 12.24 -1.02
C THR A 227 11.07 13.25 -1.92
N ALA A 228 9.95 13.80 -1.47
CA ALA A 228 9.23 14.87 -2.14
C ALA A 228 9.88 16.24 -1.89
N VAL A 229 9.92 17.06 -2.93
CA VAL A 229 10.30 18.47 -2.83
C VAL A 229 9.02 19.30 -2.65
N PRO A 230 8.79 19.92 -1.49
CA PRO A 230 7.59 20.73 -1.26
C PRO A 230 7.67 22.07 -2.00
N ASN A 231 6.50 22.62 -2.29
CA ASN A 231 6.31 24.01 -2.63
C ASN A 231 6.56 24.91 -1.40
N SER A 232 6.73 26.21 -1.64
CA SER A 232 6.97 27.25 -0.64
C SER A 232 5.86 27.37 0.41
N ASP A 233 4.64 26.96 0.07
CA ASP A 233 3.48 26.94 0.97
C ASP A 233 3.29 25.60 1.70
N GLY A 234 4.24 24.65 1.53
CA GLY A 234 4.20 23.32 2.13
C GLY A 234 3.31 22.29 1.41
N SER A 235 2.62 22.66 0.32
CA SER A 235 2.00 21.67 -0.56
C SER A 235 3.05 20.92 -1.38
N VAL A 236 2.66 19.82 -2.01
CA VAL A 236 3.51 19.04 -2.91
C VAL A 236 2.79 18.93 -4.25
N THR A 237 3.47 19.36 -5.31
CA THR A 237 3.03 19.14 -6.70
C THR A 237 3.76 17.95 -7.28
N VAL A 238 3.02 17.01 -7.87
CA VAL A 238 3.51 15.81 -8.56
C VAL A 238 3.08 15.87 -10.01
N VAL A 239 3.99 15.55 -10.93
CA VAL A 239 3.68 15.50 -12.37
C VAL A 239 3.74 14.06 -12.82
N VAL A 240 2.58 13.47 -13.12
CA VAL A 240 2.45 12.09 -13.61
C VAL A 240 2.33 12.09 -15.12
N SER A 241 3.20 11.38 -15.84
CA SER A 241 3.16 11.27 -17.31
C SER A 241 3.62 9.90 -17.79
N ARG A 242 3.44 9.60 -19.08
CA ARG A 242 3.95 8.35 -19.67
C ARG A 242 5.47 8.22 -19.60
N GLY A 243 6.20 9.31 -19.85
CA GLY A 243 7.63 9.42 -19.64
C GLY A 243 8.00 10.18 -18.36
N THR A 244 9.26 10.57 -18.23
CA THR A 244 9.77 11.49 -17.20
C THR A 244 9.65 12.94 -17.66
N THR A 245 9.53 13.85 -16.70
CA THR A 245 9.55 15.31 -16.91
C THR A 245 10.64 15.95 -16.05
N ASP A 246 10.95 17.23 -16.31
CA ASP A 246 11.98 17.96 -15.56
C ASP A 246 11.56 18.33 -14.13
N HIS A 247 10.28 18.12 -13.77
CA HIS A 247 9.80 18.44 -12.42
C HIS A 247 10.49 17.53 -11.38
N PRO A 248 10.96 18.05 -10.23
CA PRO A 248 11.67 17.24 -9.23
C PRO A 248 10.82 16.09 -8.65
N ASN A 249 9.50 16.28 -8.63
CA ASN A 249 8.52 15.25 -8.23
C ASN A 249 7.86 14.58 -9.45
N SER A 250 8.58 14.40 -10.56
CA SER A 250 8.08 13.68 -11.73
C SER A 250 7.88 12.20 -11.42
N LEU A 251 6.73 11.64 -11.81
CA LEU A 251 6.43 10.21 -11.76
C LEU A 251 6.07 9.72 -13.15
N THR A 252 6.66 8.61 -13.56
CA THR A 252 6.33 7.96 -14.84
C THR A 252 5.32 6.83 -14.64
N THR A 253 4.37 6.73 -15.56
CA THR A 253 3.49 5.56 -15.68
C THR A 253 4.16 4.41 -16.43
N LEU A 254 5.48 4.47 -16.68
CA LEU A 254 6.23 3.52 -17.49
C LEU A 254 5.56 3.22 -18.83
N ASP A 255 5.14 4.28 -19.50
CA ASP A 255 4.46 4.23 -20.78
C ASP A 255 3.09 3.50 -20.77
N TYR A 256 2.58 3.08 -19.60
CA TYR A 256 1.20 2.62 -19.51
C TYR A 256 0.27 3.81 -19.81
N PRO A 257 -0.67 3.71 -20.78
CA PRO A 257 -1.61 4.77 -21.07
C PRO A 257 -2.66 4.93 -19.97
N ARG A 258 -2.95 3.85 -19.24
CA ARG A 258 -4.01 3.80 -18.23
C ARG A 258 -3.62 2.94 -17.04
N GLY A 259 -4.14 3.31 -15.87
CA GLY A 259 -3.89 2.59 -14.63
C GLY A 259 -4.48 3.31 -13.43
N ASN A 260 -3.93 3.01 -12.25
CA ASN A 260 -4.43 3.50 -10.97
C ASN A 260 -3.35 4.27 -10.20
N LEU A 261 -3.80 5.14 -9.32
CA LEU A 261 -2.98 5.91 -8.40
C LEU A 261 -3.45 5.59 -6.98
N ALA A 262 -2.51 5.49 -6.04
CA ALA A 262 -2.85 5.24 -4.65
C ALA A 262 -2.04 6.17 -3.75
N PHE A 263 -2.75 7.06 -3.05
CA PHE A 263 -2.22 7.69 -1.87
C PHE A 263 -2.42 6.83 -0.64
N ARG A 264 -1.44 6.89 0.25
CA ARG A 264 -1.51 6.35 1.62
C ARG A 264 -0.98 7.39 2.59
N TRP A 265 -1.66 7.55 3.71
CA TRP A 265 -1.19 8.34 4.84
C TRP A 265 -1.29 7.49 6.09
N PHE A 266 -0.17 7.25 6.77
CA PHE A 266 -0.11 6.46 7.99
C PHE A 266 -0.16 7.36 9.22
N LEU A 267 -1.05 7.01 10.14
CA LEU A 267 -1.26 7.73 11.39
C LEU A 267 -1.50 9.23 11.15
N ALA A 268 -2.37 9.54 10.20
CA ALA A 268 -2.75 10.91 9.91
C ALA A 268 -3.62 11.48 11.03
N ASP A 269 -3.35 12.72 11.44
CA ASP A 269 -4.09 13.40 12.51
C ASP A 269 -5.58 13.63 12.17
N ALA A 270 -5.89 13.65 10.88
CA ALA A 270 -7.24 13.71 10.33
C ALA A 270 -7.28 13.08 8.94
N VAL A 271 -8.49 12.76 8.47
CA VAL A 271 -8.69 12.38 7.06
C VAL A 271 -8.18 13.52 6.17
N PRO A 272 -7.23 13.28 5.25
CA PRO A 272 -6.65 14.32 4.41
C PRO A 272 -7.68 14.93 3.46
N ALA A 273 -7.38 16.13 2.95
CA ALA A 273 -8.12 16.68 1.83
C ALA A 273 -7.85 15.86 0.56
N ARG A 274 -8.87 15.73 -0.29
CA ARG A 274 -8.73 15.13 -1.62
C ARG A 274 -7.67 15.90 -2.43
N PRO A 275 -6.72 15.22 -3.09
CA PRO A 275 -5.74 15.88 -3.96
C PRO A 275 -6.42 16.64 -5.10
N GLU A 276 -5.93 17.82 -5.41
CA GLU A 276 -6.36 18.59 -6.57
C GLU A 276 -5.65 18.07 -7.81
N VAL A 277 -6.38 17.93 -8.92
CA VAL A 277 -5.85 17.38 -10.16
C VAL A 277 -6.11 18.29 -11.35
N ARG A 278 -5.15 18.34 -12.27
CA ARG A 278 -5.31 19.02 -13.56
C ARG A 278 -4.62 18.23 -14.66
N LEU A 279 -5.40 17.84 -15.67
CA LEU A 279 -4.86 17.27 -16.91
C LEU A 279 -4.33 18.41 -17.79
N VAL A 280 -3.08 18.29 -18.23
CA VAL A 280 -2.39 19.29 -19.06
C VAL A 280 -1.62 18.62 -20.19
N LYS A 281 -1.15 19.41 -21.15
CA LYS A 281 -0.08 18.96 -22.05
C LYS A 281 1.25 18.90 -21.29
N VAL A 282 2.08 17.89 -21.57
CA VAL A 282 3.42 17.74 -20.97
C VAL A 282 4.24 19.03 -21.10
N ALA A 283 4.20 19.68 -22.27
CA ALA A 283 4.89 20.94 -22.53
C ALA A 283 4.42 22.13 -21.66
N ALA A 284 3.25 22.01 -21.03
CA ALA A 284 2.68 23.02 -20.12
C ALA A 284 2.67 22.56 -18.66
N ALA A 285 3.22 21.39 -18.35
CA ALA A 285 3.40 20.93 -16.99
C ALA A 285 4.47 21.78 -16.28
N PRO A 286 4.33 22.02 -14.96
CA PRO A 286 5.36 22.72 -14.20
C PRO A 286 6.67 21.93 -14.25
N THR A 287 7.80 22.64 -14.32
CA THR A 287 9.15 22.06 -14.30
C THR A 287 9.90 22.33 -12.99
N ALA A 288 9.31 23.14 -12.11
CA ALA A 288 9.86 23.47 -10.79
C ALA A 288 8.73 23.58 -9.76
N VAL A 289 9.11 23.45 -8.48
CA VAL A 289 8.23 23.77 -7.35
C VAL A 289 8.00 25.28 -7.28
N THR A 290 6.82 25.66 -6.79
CA THR A 290 6.42 27.07 -6.58
C THR A 290 6.75 27.55 -5.18
#